data_AF-A0A3A0D9F2-F1
#
_entry.id   AF-A0A3A0D9F2-F1
#
_cell.length_a   1.000
_cell.length_b   1.000
_cell.length_c   1.000
_cell.angle_alpha   90.00
_cell.angle_beta   90.00
_cell.angle_gamma   90.00
#
_symmetry.space_group_name_H-M   'P 1'
#
loop_
_entity.id
_entity.type
_entity.pdbx_description
1 polymer ?
#
loop_
_entity_poly.entity_id
_entity_poly.type
_entity_poly.pdbx_seq_one_letter_code
_entity_poly.pdbx_strand_id
1 'polypeptide(L)'
;MAYADQPLRAMFLLAVNCGFGNADCGTLPLSALDLTGGWVNFPRRKTGIPRRCKLWPETVAALREAIAKRPKPKDDADAGLCFVTKYGAAWYTGRPGGPVTNEAIKVFKALGLHSAGRGFYTLRHVFQTIGDEAKDPVATRAIMGHVDDSMSGAYREGVSDERLTAVANHVRKWLFPPKKRTPPERTAAAKAKRTPKR
;
A
#
# COMPACT_ATOMS: atom_id res chain seq x y z
N MET A 1 -11.73 -10.30 -5.56
CA MET A 1 -11.71 -8.83 -5.35
C MET A 1 -12.59 -8.22 -6.42
N ALA A 2 -13.90 -8.11 -6.18
CA ALA A 2 -14.90 -7.82 -7.21
C ALA A 2 -15.20 -6.32 -7.44
N TYR A 3 -14.57 -5.42 -6.68
CA TYR A 3 -14.97 -4.01 -6.60
C TYR A 3 -13.92 -3.00 -7.05
N ALA A 4 -12.71 -3.43 -7.47
CA ALA A 4 -11.66 -2.53 -7.93
C ALA A 4 -10.79 -3.21 -9.00
N ASP A 5 -10.83 -2.66 -10.20
CA ASP A 5 -10.00 -3.08 -11.32
C ASP A 5 -8.68 -2.29 -11.39
N GLN A 6 -7.80 -2.67 -12.31
CA GLN A 6 -6.60 -1.88 -12.59
C GLN A 6 -6.97 -0.55 -13.26
N PRO A 7 -6.26 0.55 -12.93
CA PRO A 7 -5.10 0.62 -12.04
C PRO A 7 -5.43 0.85 -10.55
N LEU A 8 -6.71 1.00 -10.19
CA LEU A 8 -7.13 1.39 -8.84
C LEU A 8 -6.72 0.35 -7.77
N ARG A 9 -6.74 -0.94 -8.11
CA ARG A 9 -6.25 -2.01 -7.23
C ARG A 9 -4.77 -1.81 -6.85
N ALA A 10 -3.91 -1.49 -7.82
CA ALA A 10 -2.50 -1.20 -7.54
C ALA A 10 -2.35 0.05 -6.67
N MET A 11 -3.16 1.09 -6.90
CA MET A 11 -3.17 2.30 -6.07
C MET A 11 -3.57 2.00 -4.62
N PHE A 12 -4.62 1.20 -4.39
CA PHE A 12 -4.99 0.79 -3.04
C PHE A 12 -3.87 0.03 -2.32
N LEU A 13 -3.19 -0.87 -3.03
CA LEU A 13 -2.04 -1.58 -2.47
C LEU A 13 -0.87 -0.63 -2.16
N LEU A 14 -0.56 0.34 -3.03
CA LEU A 14 0.46 1.36 -2.75
C LEU A 14 0.10 2.21 -1.52
N ALA A 15 -1.19 2.52 -1.32
CA ALA A 15 -1.62 3.31 -0.18
C ALA A 15 -1.43 2.56 1.14
N VAL A 16 -1.78 1.26 1.20
CA VAL A 16 -1.66 0.46 2.42
C VAL A 16 -0.25 -0.10 2.62
N ASN A 17 0.52 -0.31 1.55
CA ASN A 17 1.90 -0.81 1.64
C ASN A 17 2.90 0.33 1.92
N CYS A 18 2.78 1.44 1.21
CA CYS A 18 3.79 2.51 1.18
C CYS A 18 3.29 3.83 1.78
N GLY A 19 2.06 3.86 2.31
CA GLY A 19 1.42 5.09 2.80
C GLY A 19 1.17 6.12 1.69
N PHE A 20 1.09 5.75 0.42
CA PHE A 20 0.96 6.71 -0.67
C PHE A 20 -0.41 7.39 -0.67
N GLY A 21 -0.42 8.72 -0.82
CA GLY A 21 -1.64 9.49 -0.99
C GLY A 21 -2.11 9.56 -2.45
N ASN A 22 -3.21 10.28 -2.69
CA ASN A 22 -3.76 10.54 -4.03
C ASN A 22 -2.70 11.12 -4.99
N ALA A 23 -1.97 12.13 -4.53
CA ALA A 23 -0.95 12.80 -5.34
C ALA A 23 0.23 11.88 -5.63
N ASP A 24 0.66 11.08 -4.65
CA ASP A 24 1.73 10.11 -4.85
C ASP A 24 1.34 9.12 -5.94
N CYS A 25 0.16 8.48 -5.83
CA CYS A 25 -0.32 7.53 -6.82
C CYS A 25 -0.47 8.19 -8.20
N GLY A 26 -1.04 9.39 -8.26
CA GLY A 26 -1.31 10.04 -9.53
C GLY A 26 -0.08 10.66 -10.22
N THR A 27 1.08 10.68 -9.57
CA THR A 27 2.34 11.20 -10.14
C THR A 27 3.54 10.26 -9.99
N LEU A 28 3.31 9.01 -9.63
CA LEU A 28 4.36 8.00 -9.51
C LEU A 28 5.00 7.74 -10.88
N PRO A 29 6.30 8.06 -11.08
CA PRO A 29 6.96 7.76 -12.33
C PRO A 29 7.35 6.27 -12.40
N LEU A 30 7.41 5.72 -13.61
CA LEU A 30 7.88 4.36 -13.88
C LEU A 30 9.33 4.17 -13.39
N SER A 31 10.17 5.20 -13.54
CA SER A 31 11.59 5.17 -13.14
C SER A 31 11.81 5.04 -11.63
N ALA A 32 10.80 5.33 -10.81
CA ALA A 32 10.89 5.15 -9.36
C ALA A 32 10.75 3.69 -8.92
N LEU A 33 10.32 2.79 -9.82
CA LEU A 33 9.95 1.42 -9.51
C LEU A 33 11.06 0.43 -9.88
N ASP A 34 11.63 -0.21 -8.86
CA ASP A 34 12.38 -1.45 -9.03
C ASP A 34 11.45 -2.62 -8.72
N LEU A 35 10.73 -3.10 -9.74
CA LEU A 35 9.78 -4.21 -9.58
C LEU A 35 10.46 -5.57 -9.44
N THR A 36 11.76 -5.68 -9.72
CA THR A 36 12.52 -6.92 -9.61
C THR A 36 13.06 -7.08 -8.19
N GLY A 37 13.71 -6.04 -7.66
CA GLY A 37 14.11 -5.99 -6.26
C GLY A 37 12.95 -5.73 -5.31
N GLY A 38 11.78 -5.30 -5.83
CA GLY A 38 10.59 -5.04 -5.04
C GLY A 38 10.74 -3.80 -4.17
N TRP A 39 11.12 -2.68 -4.77
CA TRP A 39 11.35 -1.41 -4.12
C TRP A 39 10.73 -0.26 -4.91
N VAL A 40 10.34 0.80 -4.20
CA VAL A 40 10.01 2.10 -4.79
C VAL A 40 10.86 3.18 -4.14
N ASN A 41 11.51 4.01 -4.95
CA ASN A 41 12.25 5.20 -4.53
C ASN A 41 11.53 6.42 -5.05
N PHE A 42 10.69 7.01 -4.22
CA PHE A 42 9.83 8.10 -4.67
C PHE A 42 9.71 9.17 -3.59
N PRO A 43 10.53 10.24 -3.68
CA PRO A 43 10.49 11.35 -2.75
C PRO A 43 9.07 11.90 -2.62
N ARG A 44 8.70 12.32 -1.41
CA ARG A 44 7.36 12.84 -1.16
C ARG A 44 7.18 14.14 -1.95
N ARG A 45 6.32 14.13 -2.96
CA ARG A 45 6.14 15.27 -3.87
C ARG A 45 5.95 16.62 -3.18
N LYS A 46 5.17 16.66 -2.09
CA LYS A 46 4.86 17.92 -1.38
C LYS A 46 6.11 18.57 -0.76
N THR A 47 7.09 17.78 -0.35
CA THR A 47 8.21 18.23 0.49
C THR A 47 9.59 17.83 -0.02
N GLY A 48 9.69 17.01 -1.07
CA GLY A 48 10.96 16.50 -1.61
C GLY A 48 11.67 15.46 -0.73
N ILE A 49 11.12 15.11 0.43
CA ILE A 49 11.77 14.22 1.40
C ILE A 49 12.02 12.85 0.75
N PRO A 50 13.27 12.35 0.75
CA PRO A 50 13.58 11.02 0.26
C PRO A 50 12.73 9.96 0.98
N ARG A 51 12.12 9.10 0.18
CA ARG A 51 11.28 8.01 0.67
C ARG A 51 11.55 6.77 -0.17
N ARG A 52 11.84 5.68 0.53
CA ARG A 52 12.05 4.35 -0.02
C ARG A 52 11.12 3.37 0.69
N CYS A 53 10.43 2.53 -0.09
CA CYS A 53 9.46 1.57 0.48
C CYS A 53 9.67 0.18 -0.13
N LYS A 54 9.65 -0.85 0.73
CA LYS A 54 9.65 -2.23 0.27
C LYS A 54 8.29 -2.57 -0.31
N LEU A 55 8.25 -3.09 -1.54
CA LEU A 55 7.02 -3.53 -2.18
C LEU A 55 6.70 -4.98 -1.79
N TRP A 56 5.44 -5.25 -1.44
CA TRP A 56 4.96 -6.61 -1.24
C TRP A 56 4.86 -7.33 -2.59
N PRO A 57 4.96 -8.67 -2.62
CA PRO A 57 4.72 -9.45 -3.82
C PRO A 57 3.37 -9.13 -4.48
N GLU A 58 2.32 -8.94 -3.68
CA GLU A 58 0.98 -8.58 -4.16
C GLU A 58 0.96 -7.19 -4.81
N THR A 59 1.69 -6.23 -4.23
CA THR A 59 1.82 -4.88 -4.79
C THR A 59 2.61 -4.90 -6.10
N VAL A 60 3.72 -5.65 -6.15
CA VAL A 60 4.52 -5.82 -7.37
C VAL A 60 3.67 -6.44 -8.48
N ALA A 61 2.93 -7.52 -8.18
CA ALA A 61 2.07 -8.17 -9.16
C ALA A 61 0.99 -7.21 -9.69
N ALA A 62 0.33 -6.46 -8.80
CA ALA A 62 -0.68 -5.49 -9.20
C ALA A 62 -0.09 -4.33 -10.03
N LEU A 63 1.12 -3.86 -9.71
CA LEU A 63 1.81 -2.83 -10.49
C LEU A 63 2.16 -3.33 -11.89
N ARG A 64 2.72 -4.55 -12.01
CA ARG A 64 3.02 -5.16 -13.30
C ARG A 64 1.77 -5.28 -14.17
N GLU A 65 0.66 -5.73 -13.59
CA GLU A 65 -0.62 -5.83 -14.30
C GLU A 65 -1.14 -4.45 -14.74
N ALA A 66 -1.09 -3.45 -13.85
CA ALA A 66 -1.54 -2.10 -14.16
C ALA A 66 -0.71 -1.44 -15.27
N ILE A 67 0.62 -1.64 -15.25
CA ILE A 67 1.54 -1.11 -16.26
C ILE A 67 1.32 -1.80 -17.60
N ALA A 68 1.10 -3.12 -17.61
CA ALA A 68 0.83 -3.87 -18.84
C ALA A 68 -0.49 -3.45 -19.50
N LYS A 69 -1.51 -3.12 -18.70
CA LYS A 69 -2.83 -2.64 -19.17
C LYS A 69 -2.87 -1.13 -19.42
N ARG A 70 -1.77 -0.42 -19.21
CA ARG A 70 -1.70 1.04 -19.28
C ARG A 70 -1.99 1.51 -20.71
N PRO A 71 -3.01 2.35 -20.95
CA PRO A 71 -3.25 2.95 -22.26
C PRO A 71 -2.10 3.87 -22.70
N LYS A 72 -2.05 4.19 -23.99
CA LYS A 72 -1.16 5.25 -24.49
C LYS A 72 -1.55 6.59 -23.85
N PRO A 73 -0.61 7.35 -23.26
CA PRO A 73 -0.89 8.68 -22.76
C PRO A 73 -1.29 9.62 -23.90
N LYS A 74 -2.11 10.61 -23.58
CA LYS A 74 -2.52 11.67 -24.50
C LYS A 74 -1.44 12.75 -24.65
N ASP A 75 -0.72 13.01 -23.57
CA ASP A 75 0.36 13.99 -23.48
C ASP A 75 1.68 13.26 -23.21
N ASP A 76 2.74 13.63 -23.92
CA ASP A 76 4.06 13.05 -23.74
C ASP A 76 4.63 13.33 -22.34
N ALA A 77 4.20 14.40 -21.67
CA ALA A 77 4.56 14.68 -20.28
C ALA A 77 4.10 13.57 -19.31
N ASP A 78 3.02 12.86 -19.64
CA ASP A 78 2.48 11.74 -18.85
C ASP A 78 3.06 10.38 -19.27
N ALA A 79 3.94 10.34 -20.28
CA ALA A 79 4.51 9.09 -20.81
C ALA A 79 5.25 8.29 -19.74
N GLY A 80 5.96 8.99 -18.86
CA GLY A 80 6.74 8.41 -17.76
C GLY A 80 5.91 8.01 -16.53
N LEU A 81 4.61 8.29 -16.48
CA LEU A 81 3.78 7.95 -15.31
C LEU A 81 3.41 6.46 -15.28
N CYS A 82 3.47 5.87 -14.09
CA CYS A 82 3.07 4.49 -13.83
C CYS A 82 1.58 4.26 -14.16
N PHE A 83 0.75 5.27 -13.95
CA PHE A 83 -0.68 5.20 -14.20
C PHE A 83 -1.15 6.35 -15.06
N VAL A 84 -1.97 6.03 -16.06
CA VAL A 84 -2.78 6.99 -16.82
C VAL A 84 -4.22 6.49 -16.83
N THR A 85 -5.17 7.39 -16.97
CA THR A 85 -6.59 7.04 -17.02
C THR A 85 -6.92 6.32 -18.33
N LYS A 86 -8.11 5.72 -18.42
CA LYS A 86 -8.60 5.13 -19.68
C LYS A 86 -8.66 6.13 -20.86
N TYR A 87 -8.62 7.43 -20.57
CA TYR A 87 -8.59 8.51 -21.56
C TYR A 87 -7.16 9.03 -21.84
N GLY A 88 -6.13 8.39 -21.29
CA GLY A 88 -4.73 8.77 -21.50
C GLY A 88 -4.23 9.97 -20.70
N ALA A 89 -5.04 10.51 -19.78
CA ALA A 89 -4.64 11.63 -18.91
C ALA A 89 -4.08 11.17 -17.56
N ALA A 90 -3.24 11.99 -16.91
CA ALA A 90 -2.76 11.76 -15.55
C ALA A 90 -3.87 11.52 -14.51
N TRP A 91 -3.54 10.73 -13.48
CA TRP A 91 -4.40 10.51 -12.31
C TRP A 91 -4.32 11.62 -11.26
N TYR A 92 -3.50 12.64 -11.49
CA TYR A 92 -3.40 13.81 -10.63
C TYR A 92 -3.61 15.10 -11.41
N THR A 93 -4.53 15.94 -10.96
CA THR A 93 -4.93 17.17 -11.65
C THR A 93 -4.52 18.45 -10.91
N GLY A 94 -3.82 18.34 -9.77
CA GLY A 94 -3.49 19.51 -8.93
C GLY A 94 -4.65 20.07 -8.12
N ARG A 95 -5.87 19.58 -8.32
CA ARG A 95 -7.10 20.11 -7.68
C ARG A 95 -7.68 19.13 -6.67
N PRO A 96 -8.44 19.63 -5.66
CA PRO A 96 -9.26 18.77 -4.80
C PRO A 96 -10.23 17.91 -5.64
N GLY A 97 -10.54 16.70 -5.17
CA GLY A 97 -11.50 15.82 -5.88
C GLY A 97 -10.98 15.19 -7.17
N GLY A 98 -9.67 14.92 -7.26
CA GLY A 98 -9.06 14.25 -8.41
C GLY A 98 -9.56 12.81 -8.65
N PRO A 99 -9.20 12.19 -9.79
CA PRO A 99 -9.78 10.93 -10.24
C PRO A 99 -9.54 9.77 -9.27
N VAL A 100 -8.40 9.73 -8.56
CA VAL A 100 -8.15 8.72 -7.52
C VAL A 100 -9.21 8.78 -6.42
N THR A 101 -9.53 9.99 -5.93
CA THR A 101 -10.56 10.19 -4.91
C THR A 101 -11.92 9.71 -5.40
N ASN A 102 -12.32 10.12 -6.61
CA ASN A 102 -13.64 9.83 -7.15
C ASN A 102 -13.85 8.33 -7.37
N GLU A 103 -12.85 7.64 -7.95
CA GLU A 103 -12.94 6.19 -8.15
C GLU A 103 -12.89 5.43 -6.83
N ALA A 104 -12.05 5.84 -5.87
CA ALA A 104 -12.00 5.21 -4.55
C ALA A 104 -13.34 5.35 -3.78
N ILE A 105 -14.00 6.50 -3.87
CA ILE A 105 -15.32 6.72 -3.26
C ILE A 105 -16.36 5.73 -3.80
N LYS A 106 -16.36 5.44 -5.11
CA LYS A 106 -17.28 4.45 -5.70
C LYS A 106 -17.07 3.07 -5.08
N VAL A 107 -15.82 2.66 -4.91
CA VAL A 107 -15.48 1.38 -4.26
C VAL A 107 -15.95 1.36 -2.81
N PHE A 108 -15.69 2.43 -2.05
CA PHE A 108 -16.14 2.50 -0.66
C PHE A 108 -17.66 2.52 -0.52
N LYS A 109 -18.38 3.18 -1.42
CA LYS A 109 -19.85 3.13 -1.46
C LYS A 109 -20.35 1.72 -1.76
N ALA A 110 -19.77 1.04 -2.76
CA ALA A 110 -20.14 -0.34 -3.11
C ALA A 110 -19.89 -1.34 -1.97
N LEU A 111 -18.91 -1.07 -1.10
CA LEU A 111 -18.59 -1.88 0.07
C LEU A 111 -19.37 -1.45 1.34
N GLY A 112 -20.18 -0.40 1.30
CA GLY A 112 -20.85 0.14 2.50
C GLY A 112 -19.91 0.81 3.51
N LEU A 113 -18.71 1.21 3.08
CA LEU A 113 -17.65 1.79 3.94
C LEU A 113 -17.54 3.32 3.82
N HIS A 114 -18.33 3.95 2.95
CA HIS A 114 -18.23 5.38 2.69
C HIS A 114 -18.80 6.22 3.84
N SER A 115 -18.02 7.19 4.31
CA SER A 115 -18.42 8.19 5.32
C SER A 115 -17.94 9.58 4.89
N ALA A 116 -18.70 10.63 5.25
CA ALA A 116 -18.28 12.01 5.01
C ALA A 116 -16.87 12.26 5.59
N GLY A 117 -16.02 12.95 4.82
CA GLY A 117 -14.63 13.24 5.20
C GLY A 117 -13.65 12.07 5.12
N ARG A 118 -14.10 10.85 4.81
CA ARG A 118 -13.22 9.67 4.61
C ARG A 118 -13.12 9.32 3.13
N GLY A 119 -11.91 9.05 2.68
CA GLY A 119 -11.61 8.80 1.28
C GLY A 119 -10.29 8.03 1.14
N PHE A 120 -9.75 7.97 -0.06
CA PHE A 120 -8.53 7.19 -0.33
C PHE A 120 -7.38 7.51 0.64
N TYR A 121 -7.25 8.78 1.05
CA TYR A 121 -6.24 9.23 2.01
C TYR A 121 -6.34 8.56 3.40
N THR A 122 -7.51 8.00 3.76
CA THR A 122 -7.68 7.21 4.99
C THR A 122 -6.74 6.00 5.01
N LEU A 123 -6.40 5.41 3.87
CA LEU A 123 -5.49 4.27 3.81
C LEU A 123 -4.05 4.62 4.22
N ARG A 124 -3.63 5.87 3.99
CA ARG A 124 -2.36 6.37 4.51
C ARG A 124 -2.36 6.49 6.04
N HIS A 125 -3.49 6.89 6.63
CA HIS A 125 -3.64 6.87 8.08
C HIS A 125 -3.60 5.43 8.63
N VAL A 126 -4.26 4.49 7.95
CA VAL A 126 -4.18 3.06 8.30
C VAL A 126 -2.74 2.56 8.26
N PHE A 127 -1.97 2.88 7.20
CA PHE A 127 -0.56 2.52 7.15
C PHE A 127 0.22 3.07 8.35
N GLN A 128 0.02 4.34 8.72
CA GLN A 128 0.71 4.91 9.87
C GLN A 128 0.38 4.16 11.17
N THR A 129 -0.91 4.00 11.46
CA THR A 129 -1.37 3.37 12.70
C THR A 129 -0.83 1.95 12.84
N ILE A 130 -0.95 1.13 11.79
CA ILE A 130 -0.47 -0.26 11.84
C ILE A 130 1.06 -0.33 11.73
N GLY A 131 1.68 0.57 10.96
CA GLY A 131 3.14 0.63 10.83
C GLY A 131 3.84 0.99 12.13
N ASP A 132 3.27 1.88 12.94
CA ASP A 132 3.82 2.25 14.25
C ASP A 132 3.80 1.07 15.25
N GLU A 133 2.91 0.09 15.07
CA GLU A 133 2.90 -1.17 15.85
C GLU A 133 4.10 -2.09 15.53
N ALA A 134 4.87 -1.79 14.48
CA ALA A 134 6.14 -2.47 14.19
C ALA A 134 7.27 -2.12 15.18
N LYS A 135 7.01 -1.23 16.16
CA LYS A 135 7.97 -0.76 17.17
C LYS A 135 9.18 -0.03 16.57
N ASP A 136 9.00 0.54 15.38
CA ASP A 136 10.01 1.35 14.70
C ASP A 136 9.40 2.62 14.09
N PRO A 137 9.07 3.63 14.93
CA PRO A 137 8.43 4.86 14.45
C PRO A 137 9.33 5.67 13.51
N VAL A 138 10.66 5.47 13.57
CA VAL A 138 11.61 6.13 12.67
C VAL A 138 11.49 5.56 11.26
N ALA A 139 11.45 4.24 11.12
CA ALA A 139 11.25 3.60 9.83
C ALA A 139 9.85 3.87 9.26
N THR A 140 8.80 3.85 10.09
CA THR A 140 7.44 4.21 9.66
C THR A 140 7.41 5.66 9.14
N ARG A 141 8.01 6.60 9.87
CA ARG A 141 8.12 8.01 9.45
C ARG A 141 8.84 8.16 8.10
N ALA A 142 9.93 7.43 7.91
CA ALA A 142 10.69 7.43 6.66
C ALA A 142 9.85 6.88 5.48
N ILE A 143 9.13 5.78 5.66
CA ILE A 143 8.20 5.24 4.64
C ILE A 143 7.08 6.24 4.35
N MET A 144 6.60 6.98 5.35
CA MET A 144 5.59 8.02 5.10
C MET A 144 6.16 9.25 4.39
N GLY A 145 7.49 9.44 4.36
CA GLY A 145 8.11 10.66 3.89
C GLY A 145 7.75 11.85 4.78
N HIS A 146 7.73 11.65 6.09
CA HIS A 146 7.55 12.71 7.09
C HIS A 146 8.92 13.23 7.56
N VAL A 147 9.04 14.53 7.84
CA VAL A 147 10.27 15.13 8.40
C VAL A 147 10.36 14.74 9.88
N ASP A 148 11.58 14.51 10.35
CA ASP A 148 11.91 14.46 11.78
C ASP A 148 12.59 15.78 12.17
N ASP A 149 11.81 16.74 12.67
CA ASP A 149 12.30 18.06 13.08
C ASP A 149 13.00 18.04 14.45
N SER A 150 13.26 16.86 15.03
CA SER A 150 13.99 16.73 16.28
C SER A 150 15.50 16.87 16.09
N MET A 151 16.22 17.23 17.15
CA MET A 151 17.69 17.21 17.17
C MET A 151 18.24 15.83 16.76
N SER A 152 17.57 14.74 17.12
CA SER A 152 17.94 13.37 16.72
C SER A 152 17.78 13.11 15.22
N GLY A 153 16.91 13.86 14.54
CA GLY A 153 16.78 13.82 13.08
C GLY A 153 18.05 14.29 12.38
N ALA A 154 18.73 15.32 12.92
CA ALA A 154 19.97 15.86 12.35
C ALA A 154 21.14 14.88 12.39
N TYR A 155 21.17 13.95 13.35
CA TYR A 155 22.21 12.90 13.46
C TYR A 155 21.90 11.65 12.65
N ARG A 156 20.70 11.52 12.07
CA ARG A 156 20.28 10.29 11.40
C ARG A 156 20.56 10.38 9.90
N GLU A 157 21.64 9.75 9.48
CA GLU A 157 22.07 9.72 8.06
C GLU A 157 21.14 8.89 7.16
N GLY A 158 20.37 7.96 7.75
CA GLY A 158 19.40 7.17 7.00
C GLY A 158 18.64 6.13 7.85
N VAL A 159 17.80 5.37 7.17
CA VAL A 159 17.12 4.19 7.73
C VAL A 159 17.46 3.01 6.83
N SER A 160 17.91 1.90 7.43
CA SER A 160 18.30 0.72 6.67
C SER A 160 17.11 0.05 5.97
N ASP A 161 17.38 -0.57 4.82
CA ASP A 161 16.39 -1.34 4.05
C ASP A 161 15.75 -2.46 4.90
N GLU A 162 16.48 -3.04 5.86
CA GLU A 162 15.96 -4.05 6.78
C GLU A 162 14.83 -3.50 7.67
N ARG A 163 15.01 -2.31 8.24
CA ARG A 163 14.00 -1.65 9.08
C ARG A 163 12.76 -1.27 8.27
N LEU A 164 12.96 -0.73 7.06
CA LEU A 164 11.86 -0.44 6.14
C LEU A 164 11.08 -1.70 5.77
N THR A 165 11.80 -2.80 5.52
CA THR A 165 11.22 -4.11 5.21
C THR A 165 10.44 -4.68 6.40
N ALA A 166 10.94 -4.52 7.64
CA ALA A 166 10.27 -4.97 8.84
C ALA A 166 8.90 -4.29 9.03
N VAL A 167 8.82 -2.97 8.84
CA VAL A 167 7.55 -2.22 8.90
C VAL A 167 6.60 -2.68 7.80
N ALA A 168 7.08 -2.76 6.55
CA ALA A 168 6.25 -3.23 5.44
C ALA A 168 5.70 -4.65 5.69
N ASN A 169 6.52 -5.55 6.21
CA ASN A 169 6.11 -6.92 6.55
C ASN A 169 5.12 -6.98 7.71
N HIS A 170 5.27 -6.10 8.72
CA HIS A 170 4.33 -5.99 9.82
C HIS A 170 2.93 -5.65 9.31
N VAL A 171 2.81 -4.58 8.49
CA VAL A 171 1.53 -4.17 7.89
C VAL A 171 0.98 -5.25 6.97
N ARG A 172 1.84 -5.93 6.19
CA ARG A 172 1.42 -7.06 5.33
C ARG A 172 0.82 -8.20 6.14
N LYS A 173 1.45 -8.58 7.25
CA LYS A 173 0.98 -9.67 8.12
C LYS A 173 -0.37 -9.33 8.76
N TRP A 174 -0.59 -8.07 9.13
CA TRP A 174 -1.87 -7.59 9.62
C TRP A 174 -2.97 -7.68 8.55
N LEU A 175 -2.68 -7.25 7.31
CA LEU A 175 -3.66 -7.25 6.23
C LEU A 175 -3.94 -8.66 5.67
N PHE A 176 -2.91 -9.50 5.59
CA PHE A 176 -2.97 -10.87 5.09
C PHE A 176 -2.52 -11.86 6.17
N PRO A 177 -3.29 -12.02 7.26
CA PRO A 177 -2.92 -12.93 8.32
C PRO A 177 -2.87 -14.37 7.79
N PRO A 178 -1.92 -15.19 8.25
CA PRO A 178 -1.90 -16.60 7.87
C PRO A 178 -3.22 -17.25 8.25
N LYS A 179 -3.79 -18.07 7.36
CA LYS A 179 -5.01 -18.83 7.66
C LYS A 179 -4.75 -19.63 8.94
N LYS A 180 -5.60 -19.46 9.95
CA LYS A 180 -5.54 -20.28 11.17
C LYS A 180 -5.65 -21.74 10.73
N ARG A 181 -4.67 -22.57 11.11
CA ARG A 181 -4.79 -24.02 10.96
C ARG A 181 -5.94 -24.48 11.85
N THR A 182 -7.05 -24.90 11.26
CA THR A 182 -8.08 -25.63 12.00
C THR A 182 -7.46 -26.94 12.47
N PRO A 183 -7.47 -27.26 13.78
CA PRO A 183 -7.06 -28.58 14.23
C PRO A 183 -7.90 -29.63 13.48
N PRO A 184 -7.31 -30.77 13.06
CA PRO A 184 -8.10 -31.84 12.45
C PRO A 184 -9.22 -32.22 13.42
N GLU A 185 -10.44 -32.31 12.88
CA GLU A 185 -11.60 -32.77 13.61
C GLU A 185 -11.27 -34.13 14.23
N ARG A 186 -11.35 -34.21 15.57
CA ARG A 186 -11.21 -35.50 16.25
C ARG A 186 -12.37 -36.38 15.80
N THR A 187 -12.12 -37.27 14.86
CA THR A 187 -13.05 -38.32 14.45
C THR A 187 -13.56 -39.07 15.69
N ALA A 188 -14.85 -39.42 15.69
CA ALA A 188 -15.56 -40.08 16.78
C ALA A 188 -14.86 -41.35 17.34
N ALA A 189 -13.92 -41.95 16.60
CA ALA A 189 -13.06 -43.05 17.05
C ALA A 189 -12.21 -42.72 18.30
N ALA A 190 -11.94 -41.44 18.61
CA ALA A 190 -11.18 -41.05 19.80
C ALA A 190 -12.03 -41.03 21.10
N LYS A 191 -13.37 -41.11 21.02
CA LYS A 191 -14.26 -41.18 22.20
C LYS A 191 -14.45 -42.61 22.73
N ALA A 192 -14.17 -43.64 21.93
CA ALA A 192 -14.41 -45.04 22.30
C ALA A 192 -13.30 -45.71 23.14
N LYS A 193 -12.17 -45.03 23.41
CA LYS A 193 -11.04 -45.59 24.18
C LYS A 193 -11.00 -45.21 25.67
N ARG A 194 -12.08 -44.61 26.21
CA ARG A 194 -12.24 -44.38 27.66
C ARG A 194 -13.45 -45.15 28.18
N THR A 195 -13.34 -46.47 28.23
CA THR A 195 -14.17 -47.30 29.10
C THR A 195 -13.28 -47.79 30.23
N PRO A 196 -13.59 -47.51 31.51
CA PRO A 196 -12.79 -48.02 32.62
C PRO A 196 -13.02 -49.53 32.72
N LYS A 197 -11.93 -50.31 32.69
CA LYS A 197 -11.98 -51.71 33.14
C LYS A 197 -12.33 -51.69 34.63
N ARG A 198 -13.43 -52.37 34.97
CA ARG A 198 -13.78 -52.78 36.33
C ARG A 198 -12.73 -53.71 36.90
#